data_AF-A0A1E1LGS8-F1
#
_entry.id   AF-A0A1E1LGS8-F1
#
_cell.length_a   1.000
_cell.length_b   1.000
_cell.length_c   1.000
_cell.angle_alpha   90.00
_cell.angle_beta   90.00
_cell.angle_gamma   90.00
#
_symmetry.space_group_name_H-M   'P 1'
#
loop_
_entity.id
_entity.type
_entity.pdbx_description
1 polymer ?
#
loop_
_entity_poly.entity_id
_entity_poly.type
_entity_poly.pdbx_seq_one_letter_code
_entity_poly.pdbx_strand_id
1 'polypeptide(L)'
;MFIMEDDADWDIRLLAQLTEFAKGVRSLSGIRPSDAQHSPYGDDWDIFWPGHCGDILLTDDDRKYVIENDETVAPKTHQPWLKALKEMPENTRIVHKAEAPPQLFQHHRPAGSVNEDSDINVGHSDAVRERGVTDFIILSARLNMEQLIMGSKTYIMQW
;
A
#
# COMPACT_ATOMS: atom_id res chain seq x y z
N MET A 1 -8.19 -15.58 0.11
CA MET A 1 -7.50 -15.55 -1.19
C MET A 1 -6.24 -14.73 -1.00
N PHE A 2 -5.08 -15.25 -1.40
CA PHE A 2 -3.81 -14.53 -1.32
C PHE A 2 -3.40 -14.18 -2.74
N ILE A 3 -3.29 -12.88 -3.03
CA ILE A 3 -2.89 -12.35 -4.33
C ILE A 3 -1.54 -11.70 -4.10
N MET A 4 -0.55 -12.09 -4.90
CA MET A 4 0.75 -11.44 -4.94
C MET A 4 0.90 -10.81 -6.31
N GLU A 5 1.54 -9.65 -6.35
CA GLU A 5 2.09 -9.10 -7.59
C GLU A 5 3.10 -10.08 -8.17
N ASP A 6 3.20 -10.17 -9.48
CA ASP A 6 4.05 -11.15 -10.16
C ASP A 6 5.55 -10.81 -10.07
N ASP A 7 5.90 -9.57 -9.71
CA ASP A 7 7.28 -9.10 -9.54
C ASP A 7 7.73 -8.94 -8.06
N ALA A 8 6.94 -9.43 -7.12
CA ALA A 8 7.28 -9.43 -5.69
C ALA A 8 8.17 -10.64 -5.30
N ASP A 9 9.14 -10.42 -4.41
CA ASP A 9 9.90 -11.48 -3.71
C ASP A 9 9.49 -11.57 -2.23
N TRP A 10 9.67 -12.73 -1.61
CA TRP A 10 9.23 -12.97 -0.24
C TRP A 10 10.21 -13.83 0.55
N ASP A 11 10.25 -13.61 1.87
CA ASP A 11 11.03 -14.45 2.77
C ASP A 11 10.47 -15.88 2.77
N ILE A 12 11.32 -16.90 2.67
CA ILE A 12 10.90 -18.31 2.75
C ILE A 12 10.20 -18.65 4.09
N ARG A 13 10.35 -17.78 5.09
CA ARG A 13 9.68 -17.82 6.39
C ARG A 13 8.32 -17.10 6.40
N LEU A 14 7.75 -16.76 5.24
CA LEU A 14 6.49 -16.02 5.09
C LEU A 14 5.36 -16.55 5.97
N LEU A 15 5.22 -17.88 6.11
CA LEU A 15 4.17 -18.46 6.96
C LEU A 15 4.34 -18.12 8.45
N ALA A 16 5.58 -18.06 8.94
CA ALA A 16 5.87 -17.62 10.30
C ALA A 16 5.59 -16.12 10.46
N GLN A 17 5.99 -15.30 9.48
CA GLN A 17 5.70 -13.87 9.48
C GLN A 17 4.19 -13.58 9.43
N LEU A 18 3.43 -14.34 8.65
CA LEU A 18 1.96 -14.22 8.55
C LEU A 18 1.26 -14.58 9.85
N THR A 19 1.87 -15.40 10.71
CA THR A 19 1.36 -15.71 12.05
C THR A 19 1.45 -14.49 12.96
N GLU A 20 2.61 -13.82 12.99
CA GLU A 20 2.78 -12.57 13.74
C GLU A 20 1.96 -11.43 13.15
N PHE A 21 1.85 -11.35 11.83
CA PHE A 21 0.97 -10.41 11.15
C PHE A 21 -0.49 -10.61 11.59
N ALA A 22 -0.99 -11.85 11.65
CA ALA A 22 -2.34 -12.15 12.12
C ALA A 22 -2.57 -11.70 13.57
N LYS A 23 -1.59 -11.91 14.46
CA LYS A 23 -1.67 -11.40 15.85
C LYS A 23 -1.75 -9.87 15.87
N GLY A 24 -0.93 -9.21 15.07
CA GLY A 24 -0.93 -7.76 14.94
C GLY A 24 -2.25 -7.21 14.45
N VAL A 25 -2.78 -7.78 13.36
CA VAL A 25 -4.10 -7.40 12.82
C VAL A 25 -5.18 -7.57 13.90
N ARG A 26 -5.28 -8.73 14.54
CA ARG A 26 -6.30 -8.97 15.57
C ARG A 26 -6.20 -7.98 16.73
N SER A 27 -4.99 -7.70 17.18
CA SER A 27 -4.72 -6.74 18.26
C SER A 27 -5.20 -5.34 17.87
N LEU A 28 -4.84 -4.88 16.67
CA LEU A 28 -5.23 -3.57 16.15
C LEU A 28 -6.74 -3.45 15.89
N SER A 29 -7.38 -4.55 15.50
CA SER A 29 -8.83 -4.65 15.32
C SER A 29 -9.61 -4.84 16.63
N GLY A 30 -8.93 -4.90 17.78
CA GLY A 30 -9.57 -5.07 19.10
C GLY A 30 -10.24 -6.44 19.30
N ILE A 31 -9.88 -7.44 18.50
CA ILE A 31 -10.44 -8.79 18.56
C ILE A 31 -9.79 -9.53 19.71
N ARG A 32 -10.58 -10.01 20.68
CA ARG A 32 -10.03 -10.72 21.82
C ARG A 32 -9.59 -12.13 21.40
N PRO A 33 -8.62 -12.75 22.09
CA PRO A 33 -8.21 -14.13 21.81
C PRO A 33 -9.35 -15.14 21.93
N SER A 34 -10.35 -14.88 22.79
CA SER A 34 -11.53 -15.72 22.97
C SER A 34 -12.57 -15.60 21.87
N ASP A 35 -12.50 -14.54 21.07
CA ASP A 35 -13.52 -14.27 20.05
C ASP A 35 -13.25 -15.18 18.84
N ALA A 36 -14.20 -16.09 18.59
CA ALA A 36 -14.16 -16.99 17.44
C ALA A 36 -14.25 -16.17 16.16
N GLN A 37 -13.35 -16.44 15.21
CA GLN A 37 -13.30 -15.82 13.89
C GLN A 37 -13.14 -16.91 12.85
N HIS A 38 -13.71 -16.71 11.67
CA HIS A 38 -13.54 -17.64 10.56
C HIS A 38 -12.14 -17.55 9.95
N SER A 39 -11.57 -16.34 9.93
CA SER A 39 -10.22 -16.08 9.44
C SER A 39 -9.23 -15.84 10.60
N PRO A 40 -7.97 -16.29 10.44
CA PRO A 40 -6.92 -16.04 11.43
C PRO A 40 -6.61 -14.55 11.62
N TYR A 41 -6.92 -13.71 10.63
CA TYR A 41 -6.72 -12.26 10.66
C TYR A 41 -7.93 -11.50 11.24
N GLY A 42 -8.96 -12.20 11.70
CA GLY A 42 -10.29 -11.61 11.94
C GLY A 42 -11.15 -11.66 10.69
N ASP A 43 -12.39 -11.20 10.80
CA ASP A 43 -13.40 -11.28 9.74
C ASP A 43 -13.80 -9.91 9.16
N ASP A 44 -13.31 -8.82 9.74
CA ASP A 44 -13.69 -7.43 9.40
C ASP A 44 -12.66 -6.74 8.48
N TRP A 45 -12.10 -7.48 7.52
CA TRP A 45 -11.15 -6.97 6.54
C TRP A 45 -11.57 -7.33 5.12
N ASP A 46 -11.39 -6.40 4.18
CA ASP A 46 -11.63 -6.64 2.75
C ASP A 46 -10.34 -7.03 2.03
N ILE A 47 -9.26 -6.29 2.28
CA ILE A 47 -7.95 -6.48 1.66
C ILE A 47 -6.87 -6.15 2.68
N PHE A 48 -5.87 -7.03 2.80
CA PHE A 48 -4.61 -6.68 3.43
C PHE A 48 -3.57 -6.33 2.38
N TRP A 49 -2.75 -5.34 2.71
CA TRP A 49 -1.61 -4.94 1.91
C TRP A 49 -0.30 -5.20 2.68
N PRO A 50 0.17 -6.45 2.78
CA PRO A 50 1.39 -6.78 3.49
C PRO A 50 2.63 -6.39 2.66
N GLY A 51 3.10 -5.16 2.85
CA GLY A 51 4.33 -4.62 2.27
C GLY A 51 4.20 -3.16 1.87
N HIS A 52 5.17 -2.28 2.16
CA HIS A 52 5.11 -0.90 1.71
C HIS A 52 6.47 -0.19 1.74
N CYS A 53 6.79 0.62 0.72
CA CYS A 53 8.11 1.27 0.55
C CYS A 53 8.19 2.73 1.05
N GLY A 54 7.07 3.36 1.40
CA GLY A 54 7.04 4.75 1.86
C GLY A 54 5.85 5.10 2.74
N ASP A 55 5.46 4.21 3.66
CA ASP A 55 4.22 4.41 4.42
C ASP A 55 4.57 5.33 5.55
N ILE A 56 3.63 6.16 5.93
CA ILE A 56 3.84 7.09 7.02
C ILE A 56 3.03 6.56 8.20
N LEU A 57 3.60 6.75 9.40
CA LEU A 57 2.86 6.45 10.62
C LEU A 57 1.88 7.60 10.84
N LEU A 58 0.61 7.24 10.99
CA LEU A 58 -0.44 8.17 11.34
C LEU A 58 -0.07 8.89 12.64
N THR A 59 -0.06 10.22 12.59
CA THR A 59 0.33 11.06 13.74
C THR A 59 -0.71 11.08 14.85
N ASP A 60 -1.97 10.74 14.53
CA ASP A 60 -3.13 10.70 15.41
C ASP A 60 -3.53 9.29 15.86
N ASP A 61 -2.96 8.25 15.23
CA ASP A 61 -3.17 6.85 15.58
C ASP A 61 -1.81 6.18 15.86
N ASP A 62 -1.44 6.17 17.13
CA ASP A 62 -0.19 5.57 17.60
C ASP A 62 -0.27 4.05 17.75
N ARG A 63 -1.44 3.44 17.48
CA ARG A 63 -1.67 2.01 17.59
C ARG A 63 -0.81 1.29 16.56
N LYS A 64 0.10 0.50 17.10
CA LYS A 64 1.00 -0.36 16.34
C LYS A 64 1.21 -1.62 17.14
N TYR A 65 1.24 -2.75 16.43
CA TYR A 65 1.72 -3.99 16.99
C TYR A 65 3.20 -4.11 16.63
N VAL A 66 4.05 -4.17 17.65
CA VAL A 66 5.50 -4.23 17.50
C VAL A 66 5.95 -5.68 17.63
N ILE A 67 6.70 -6.13 16.64
CA ILE A 67 7.39 -7.43 16.64
C ILE A 67 8.86 -7.10 16.84
N GLU A 68 9.35 -7.40 18.04
CA GLU A 68 10.74 -7.17 18.44
C GLU A 68 11.63 -8.35 18.06
N ASN A 69 12.91 -8.08 17.79
CA ASN A 69 13.93 -9.10 17.46
C ASN A 69 13.52 -10.00 16.28
N ASP A 70 12.84 -9.43 15.29
CA ASP A 70 12.47 -10.14 14.06
C ASP A 70 13.72 -10.28 13.18
N GLU A 71 14.33 -11.46 13.21
CA GLU A 71 15.48 -11.84 12.39
C GLU A 71 15.19 -11.80 10.87
N THR A 72 13.94 -11.58 10.46
CA THR A 72 13.55 -11.38 9.06
C THR A 72 13.57 -9.91 8.63
N VAL A 73 13.70 -8.97 9.56
CA VAL A 73 13.86 -7.56 9.26
C VAL A 73 15.31 -7.30 8.89
N ALA A 74 15.54 -6.72 7.71
CA ALA A 74 16.88 -6.35 7.27
C ALA A 74 17.51 -5.32 8.23
N PRO A 75 18.84 -5.24 8.34
CA PRO A 75 19.48 -4.22 9.16
C PRO A 75 19.11 -2.80 8.71
N LYS A 76 18.98 -1.85 9.65
CA LYS A 76 18.65 -0.44 9.36
C LYS A 76 19.61 0.25 8.41
N THR A 77 20.88 -0.17 8.41
CA THR A 77 21.88 0.29 7.43
C THR A 77 21.46 0.05 5.98
N HIS A 78 20.55 -0.91 5.75
CA HIS A 78 19.97 -1.25 4.45
C HIS A 78 18.54 -0.71 4.27
N GLN A 79 18.02 0.11 5.20
CA GLN A 79 16.67 0.68 5.15
C GLN A 79 16.63 2.20 5.50
N PRO A 80 17.55 3.05 5.01
CA PRO A 80 17.67 4.45 5.47
C PRO A 80 16.48 5.36 5.15
N TRP A 81 15.60 4.98 4.24
CA TRP A 81 14.41 5.76 3.84
C TRP A 81 13.21 5.57 4.78
N LEU A 82 13.20 4.52 5.62
CA LEU A 82 12.10 4.24 6.55
C LEU A 82 12.21 5.10 7.81
N LYS A 83 11.76 6.35 7.71
CA LYS A 83 11.79 7.32 8.82
C LYS A 83 11.06 6.83 10.06
N ALA A 84 9.95 6.10 9.88
CA ALA A 84 9.13 5.53 10.95
C ALA A 84 9.89 4.58 11.89
N LEU A 85 10.86 3.83 11.37
CA LEU A 85 11.60 2.83 12.15
C LEU A 85 12.96 3.35 12.67
N LYS A 86 13.32 4.58 12.30
CA LYS A 86 14.65 5.14 12.57
C LYS A 86 15.03 5.07 14.05
N GLU A 87 14.11 5.45 14.93
CA GLU A 87 14.33 5.53 16.38
C GLU A 87 13.96 4.25 17.14
N MET A 88 13.41 3.22 16.48
CA MET A 88 13.03 1.95 17.12
C MET A 88 14.27 1.05 17.38
N PRO A 89 14.19 -0.06 18.13
CA PRO A 89 15.30 -1.03 18.18
C PRO A 89 15.64 -1.63 16.81
N GLU A 90 16.85 -2.17 16.65
CA GLU A 90 17.22 -2.99 15.49
C GLU A 90 16.29 -4.21 15.37
N ASN A 91 16.12 -4.76 14.17
CA ASN A 91 15.25 -5.92 13.93
C ASN A 91 13.80 -5.73 14.40
N THR A 92 13.26 -4.52 14.26
CA THR A 92 11.86 -4.22 14.61
C THR A 92 10.98 -4.23 13.37
N ARG A 93 9.88 -5.01 13.43
CA ARG A 93 8.76 -4.92 12.48
C ARG A 93 7.57 -4.31 13.20
N ILE A 94 6.78 -3.52 12.47
CA ILE A 94 5.51 -3.02 12.95
C ILE A 94 4.38 -3.48 12.04
N VAL A 95 3.23 -3.79 12.64
CA VAL A 95 1.95 -3.76 11.97
C VAL A 95 1.27 -2.49 12.44
N HIS A 96 0.85 -1.66 11.50
CA HIS A 96 0.11 -0.44 11.79
C HIS A 96 -0.99 -0.29 10.75
N LYS A 97 -1.90 0.63 11.02
CA LYS A 97 -2.88 1.05 10.03
C LYS A 97 -2.14 1.81 8.92
N ALA A 98 -2.26 1.35 7.68
CA ALA A 98 -1.58 1.93 6.53
C ALA A 98 -2.10 3.35 6.20
N GLU A 99 -1.23 4.23 5.71
CA GLU A 99 -1.57 5.60 5.28
C GLU A 99 -1.66 5.71 3.74
N ALA A 100 -0.81 5.02 2.95
CA ALA A 100 -0.71 5.22 1.49
C ALA A 100 -0.55 3.97 0.58
N PRO A 101 -1.40 2.92 0.65
CA PRO A 101 -1.24 1.70 -0.14
C PRO A 101 -1.29 1.92 -1.69
N PRO A 102 -0.40 1.28 -2.49
CA PRO A 102 -0.45 1.21 -3.95
C PRO A 102 -1.75 0.58 -4.45
N GLN A 103 -2.25 1.06 -5.59
CA GLN A 103 -3.67 0.97 -5.87
C GLN A 103 -3.94 0.17 -7.15
N LEU A 104 -4.72 -0.92 -7.02
CA LEU A 104 -5.39 -1.60 -8.16
C LEU A 104 -6.36 -0.65 -8.89
N PHE A 105 -6.71 0.46 -8.25
CA PHE A 105 -7.54 1.56 -8.75
C PHE A 105 -6.88 2.87 -8.38
N GLN A 106 -6.31 3.58 -9.33
CA GLN A 106 -5.56 4.79 -9.04
C GLN A 106 -6.23 6.05 -9.61
N HIS A 107 -5.86 7.22 -9.09
CA HIS A 107 -6.40 8.52 -9.47
C HIS A 107 -6.02 8.91 -10.89
N HIS A 108 -7.01 9.23 -11.72
CA HIS A 108 -6.78 9.86 -13.01
C HIS A 108 -6.57 11.36 -12.85
N ARG A 109 -5.42 11.87 -13.29
CA ARG A 109 -5.09 13.29 -13.36
C ARG A 109 -5.37 13.82 -14.78
N PRO A 110 -6.29 14.79 -14.99
CA PRO A 110 -6.63 15.28 -16.34
C PRO A 110 -5.53 16.18 -16.94
N ALA A 111 -5.56 16.36 -18.26
CA ALA A 111 -4.77 17.39 -18.94
C ALA A 111 -5.21 18.79 -18.48
N GLY A 112 -4.28 19.73 -18.37
CA GLY A 112 -4.50 21.06 -17.77
C GLY A 112 -3.44 21.38 -16.73
N SER A 113 -3.67 22.38 -15.88
CA SER A 113 -2.70 22.74 -14.84
C SER A 113 -2.39 21.57 -13.89
N VAL A 114 -1.13 21.36 -13.49
CA VAL A 114 -0.75 20.33 -12.50
C VAL A 114 -1.05 20.72 -11.06
N ASN A 115 -1.50 21.96 -10.86
CA ASN A 115 -1.96 22.43 -9.55
C ASN A 115 -3.19 21.66 -9.05
N GLU A 116 -3.82 20.86 -9.92
CA GLU A 116 -4.99 20.02 -9.64
C GLU A 116 -4.61 18.56 -9.24
N ASP A 117 -3.33 18.22 -9.07
CA ASP A 117 -2.83 16.83 -8.89
C ASP A 117 -2.94 16.25 -7.48
N SER A 118 -2.82 17.11 -6.48
CA SER A 118 -2.79 16.76 -5.07
C SER A 118 -2.83 18.02 -4.21
N ASP A 119 -3.78 18.11 -3.29
CA ASP A 119 -4.00 19.28 -2.42
C ASP A 119 -2.94 19.40 -1.28
N ILE A 120 -1.98 18.48 -1.19
CA ILE A 120 -0.95 18.42 -0.14
C ILE A 120 0.39 19.10 -0.51
N ASN A 121 0.50 19.71 -1.70
CA ASN A 121 1.69 20.47 -2.09
C ASN A 121 1.54 21.98 -1.79
N VAL A 122 2.53 22.56 -1.11
CA VAL A 122 2.56 24.00 -0.78
C VAL A 122 3.29 24.78 -1.88
N GLY A 123 2.55 25.30 -2.87
CA GLY A 123 3.06 26.21 -3.90
C GLY A 123 2.30 26.14 -5.22
N HIS A 124 2.14 27.27 -5.91
CA HIS A 124 1.60 27.31 -7.27
C HIS A 124 2.70 27.00 -8.29
N SER A 125 2.44 26.00 -9.12
CA SER A 125 3.27 25.65 -10.26
C SER A 125 2.63 26.18 -11.55
N ASP A 126 3.40 26.88 -12.39
CA ASP A 126 2.95 27.23 -13.74
C ASP A 126 2.99 26.02 -14.70
N ALA A 127 3.33 24.82 -14.21
CA ALA A 127 3.39 23.63 -15.03
C ALA A 127 1.99 23.17 -15.47
N VAL A 128 1.90 22.80 -16.74
CA VAL A 128 0.69 22.30 -17.39
C VAL A 128 0.96 20.87 -17.87
N ARG A 129 0.09 19.94 -17.48
CA ARG A 129 0.03 18.58 -18.02
C ARG A 129 -0.65 18.61 -19.38
N GLU A 130 0.08 18.25 -20.42
CA GLU A 130 -0.46 18.22 -21.78
C GLU A 130 -1.49 17.10 -22.02
N ARG A 131 -1.41 15.98 -21.28
CA ARG A 131 -2.29 14.80 -21.44
C ARG A 131 -2.67 14.20 -20.10
N GLY A 132 -3.94 13.84 -19.92
CA GLY A 132 -4.37 13.17 -18.69
C GLY A 132 -3.72 11.80 -18.51
N VAL A 133 -3.37 11.46 -17.26
CA VAL A 133 -2.66 10.24 -16.87
C VAL A 133 -3.29 9.67 -15.60
N THR A 134 -3.53 8.37 -15.56
CA THR A 134 -3.77 7.68 -14.29
C THR A 134 -2.47 7.07 -13.82
N ASP A 135 -1.82 7.65 -12.81
CA ASP A 135 -0.56 7.08 -12.30
C ASP A 135 -0.77 5.60 -11.95
N PHE A 136 0.26 4.77 -12.11
CA PHE A 136 0.15 3.35 -11.79
C PHE A 136 -0.91 2.53 -12.59
N ILE A 137 -1.57 3.08 -13.64
CA ILE A 137 -2.53 2.36 -14.51
C ILE A 137 -2.20 2.49 -16.01
N ILE A 138 -1.80 1.42 -16.70
CA ILE A 138 -1.35 1.48 -18.12
C ILE A 138 -2.51 1.55 -19.13
N LEU A 139 -3.46 0.61 -19.03
CA LEU A 139 -4.63 0.53 -19.90
C LEU A 139 -5.83 1.14 -19.16
N SER A 140 -5.86 2.47 -19.16
CA SER A 140 -6.95 3.18 -18.52
C SER A 140 -8.26 2.85 -19.21
N ALA A 141 -9.21 2.31 -18.44
CA ALA A 141 -10.57 2.04 -18.91
C ALA A 141 -11.20 3.32 -19.50
N ARG A 142 -10.79 4.51 -19.02
CA ARG A 142 -11.20 5.83 -19.54
C ARG A 142 -10.63 6.12 -20.92
N LEU A 143 -9.35 5.83 -21.15
CA LEU A 143 -8.70 6.02 -22.46
C LEU A 143 -9.18 5.01 -23.50
N ASN A 144 -9.76 3.90 -23.05
CA ASN A 144 -10.15 2.78 -23.90
C ASN A 144 -11.66 2.57 -24.01
N MET A 145 -12.48 3.49 -23.51
CA MET A 145 -13.94 3.28 -23.39
C MET A 145 -14.61 3.02 -24.73
N GLU A 146 -14.22 3.76 -25.77
CA GLU A 146 -14.75 3.56 -27.13
C GLU A 146 -14.36 2.17 -27.65
N GLN A 147 -13.12 1.75 -27.38
CA GLN A 147 -12.59 0.48 -27.84
C GLN A 147 -13.30 -0.69 -27.13
N LEU A 148 -13.62 -0.52 -25.85
CA LEU A 148 -14.42 -1.47 -25.09
C LEU A 148 -15.87 -1.56 -25.60
N ILE A 149 -16.54 -0.41 -25.84
CA ILE A 149 -17.94 -0.36 -26.30
C ILE A 149 -18.09 -0.94 -27.72
N MET A 150 -17.13 -0.68 -28.58
CA MET A 150 -17.13 -1.18 -29.95
C MET A 150 -16.64 -2.64 -30.07
N GLY A 151 -16.26 -3.28 -28.95
CA GLY A 151 -15.67 -4.61 -28.95
C GLY A 151 -14.34 -4.67 -29.73
N SER A 152 -13.66 -3.52 -29.83
CA SER A 152 -12.36 -3.38 -30.46
C SER A 152 -11.32 -4.17 -29.69
N LYS A 153 -10.33 -4.64 -30.43
CA LYS A 153 -9.14 -5.30 -29.86
C LYS A 153 -7.92 -4.40 -29.88
N THR A 154 -8.10 -3.14 -30.29
CA THR A 154 -7.05 -2.14 -30.38
C THR A 154 -7.25 -1.11 -29.29
N TYR A 155 -6.31 -1.04 -28.36
CA TYR A 155 -6.36 -0.21 -27.16
C TYR A 155 -5.26 0.87 -27.18
N ILE A 156 -5.50 1.97 -26.48
CA ILE A 156 -4.65 3.14 -26.32
C ILE A 156 -3.97 3.06 -24.94
N MET A 157 -2.66 3.25 -24.92
CA MET A 157 -1.86 3.34 -23.70
C MET A 157 -1.63 4.81 -23.33
N GLN A 158 -1.56 5.12 -22.03
CA GLN A 158 -1.34 6.50 -21.55
C GLN A 158 0.13 6.97 -21.60
N TRP A 159 1.07 6.05 -21.82
CA TRP A 159 2.51 6.29 -21.94
C TRP A 159 3.13 5.33 -22.95
#